data_AF-A0A1S2CCC6-F1
#
_entry.id   AF-A0A1S2CCC6-F1
#
_cell.length_a   1.000
_cell.length_b   1.000
_cell.length_c   1.000
_cell.angle_alpha   90.00
_cell.angle_beta   90.00
_cell.angle_gamma   90.00
#
_symmetry.space_group_name_H-M   'P 1'
#
loop_
_entity.id
_entity.type
_entity.pdbx_description
1 polymer ?
#
loop_
_entity_poly.entity_id
_entity_poly.type
_entity_poly.pdbx_seq_one_letter_code
_entity_poly.pdbx_strand_id
1 'polypeptide(L)'
;MRVVTTIPRDKARNFAASLTAKLSGNYSESKIDMVESINRKLKGWAAFYQFVDYKAKVFSYIDGVVFWKLAHWLGHKYRSRLKPLMRHWFKAPASGQSKTWVLYGKTNLGLFSGAILYRLVGHGKKRFRWRLPEGNPYLRTDGHNGNPPF
;
A
#
# COMPACT_ATOMS: atom_id res chain seq x y z
N MET A 1 22.05 20.34 8.83
CA MET A 1 20.70 20.02 8.30
C MET A 1 20.76 18.64 7.65
N ARG A 2 19.88 17.68 8.01
CA ARG A 2 19.85 16.34 7.38
C ARG A 2 18.85 16.38 6.22
N VAL A 3 19.27 16.02 5.01
CA VAL A 3 18.36 15.86 3.87
C VAL A 3 17.46 14.66 4.14
N VAL A 4 16.15 14.91 4.22
CA VAL A 4 15.13 13.88 4.48
C VAL A 4 14.37 13.62 3.20
N THR A 5 14.30 12.35 2.79
CA THR A 5 13.40 11.94 1.71
C THR A 5 12.05 11.59 2.32
N THR A 6 10.96 12.21 1.88
CA THR A 6 9.59 11.87 2.31
C THR A 6 8.71 11.61 1.10
N ILE A 7 7.57 10.95 1.31
CA ILE A 7 6.60 10.72 0.23
C ILE A 7 5.84 12.02 0.01
N PRO A 8 5.85 12.59 -1.22
CA PRO A 8 5.08 13.80 -1.51
C PRO A 8 3.59 13.58 -1.25
N ARG A 9 2.96 14.54 -0.56
CA ARG A 9 1.56 14.44 -0.13
C ARG A 9 0.62 14.22 -1.32
N ASP A 10 0.85 14.90 -2.43
CA ASP A 10 -0.02 14.79 -3.61
C ASP A 10 0.06 13.41 -4.25
N LYS A 11 1.24 12.79 -4.27
CA LYS A 11 1.40 11.41 -4.76
C LYS A 11 0.62 10.42 -3.88
N ALA A 12 0.68 10.59 -2.55
CA ALA A 12 -0.11 9.79 -1.63
C ALA A 12 -1.63 10.00 -1.78
N ARG A 13 -2.07 11.25 -1.98
CA ARG A 13 -3.49 11.58 -2.22
C ARG A 13 -3.99 10.97 -3.52
N ASN A 14 -3.24 11.11 -4.61
CA ASN A 14 -3.61 10.55 -5.91
C ASN A 14 -3.65 9.02 -5.88
N PHE A 15 -2.70 8.39 -5.19
CA PHE A 15 -2.73 6.95 -4.99
C PHE A 15 -3.96 6.50 -4.19
N ALA A 16 -4.26 7.15 -3.06
CA ALA A 16 -5.45 6.87 -2.28
C ALA A 16 -6.75 7.12 -3.06
N ALA A 17 -6.79 8.16 -3.90
CA ALA A 17 -7.91 8.44 -4.80
C ALA A 17 -8.09 7.31 -5.84
N SER A 18 -7.00 6.80 -6.41
CA SER A 18 -7.06 5.68 -7.38
C SER A 18 -7.57 4.38 -6.75
N LEU A 19 -7.24 4.13 -5.47
CA LEU A 19 -7.75 2.99 -4.71
C LEU A 19 -9.22 3.18 -4.36
N THR A 20 -9.58 4.40 -3.97
CA THR A 20 -10.97 4.78 -3.67
C THR A 20 -11.86 4.64 -4.89
N ALA A 21 -11.43 5.11 -6.06
CA ALA A 21 -12.17 4.99 -7.32
C ALA A 21 -12.46 3.51 -7.65
N LYS A 22 -11.45 2.65 -7.50
CA LYS A 22 -11.63 1.20 -7.68
C LYS A 22 -12.63 0.60 -6.67
N LEU A 23 -12.55 1.01 -5.41
CA LEU A 23 -13.45 0.57 -4.33
C LEU A 23 -14.84 1.22 -4.34
N SER A 24 -15.09 2.18 -5.24
CA SER A 24 -16.39 2.86 -5.36
C SER A 24 -17.27 2.24 -6.45
N GLY A 25 -16.81 1.20 -7.14
CA GLY A 25 -17.55 0.51 -8.18
C GLY A 25 -17.38 -1.00 -8.15
N ASN A 26 -17.80 -1.66 -9.24
CA ASN A 26 -17.60 -3.11 -9.48
C ASN A 26 -18.14 -4.03 -8.37
N TYR A 27 -19.35 -3.77 -7.88
CA TYR A 27 -19.98 -4.60 -6.85
C TYR A 27 -20.26 -6.06 -7.29
N SER A 28 -20.21 -6.33 -8.60
CA SER A 28 -20.31 -7.69 -9.17
C SER A 28 -19.06 -8.52 -8.92
N GLU A 29 -17.87 -7.91 -8.89
CA GLU A 29 -16.57 -8.58 -8.77
C GLU A 29 -16.42 -9.33 -7.44
N SER A 30 -15.87 -10.54 -7.44
CA SER A 30 -15.62 -11.29 -6.21
C SER A 30 -14.83 -10.44 -5.19
N LYS A 31 -15.22 -10.55 -3.91
CA LYS A 31 -14.51 -9.90 -2.80
C LYS A 31 -13.04 -10.32 -2.71
N ILE A 32 -12.72 -11.54 -3.14
CA ILE A 32 -11.35 -12.05 -3.13
C ILE A 32 -10.53 -11.34 -4.20
N ASP A 33 -11.01 -11.33 -5.44
CA ASP A 33 -10.31 -10.68 -6.56
C ASP A 33 -10.16 -9.17 -6.35
N MET A 34 -11.19 -8.53 -5.78
CA MET A 34 -11.14 -7.13 -5.40
C MET A 34 -10.01 -6.85 -4.39
N VAL A 35 -9.95 -7.63 -3.30
CA VAL A 35 -8.89 -7.47 -2.28
C VAL A 35 -7.52 -7.83 -2.85
N GLU A 36 -7.39 -8.88 -3.65
CA GLU A 36 -6.13 -9.21 -4.30
C GLU A 36 -5.63 -8.08 -5.21
N SER A 37 -6.52 -7.49 -6.00
CA SER A 37 -6.15 -6.38 -6.89
C SER A 37 -5.68 -5.15 -6.10
N ILE A 38 -6.33 -4.84 -4.99
CA ILE A 38 -5.90 -3.78 -4.06
C ILE A 38 -4.55 -4.12 -3.44
N ASN A 39 -4.37 -5.35 -2.98
CA ASN A 39 -3.13 -5.83 -2.39
C ASN A 39 -1.95 -5.72 -3.37
N ARG A 40 -2.15 -6.02 -4.65
CA ARG A 40 -1.11 -5.85 -5.68
C ARG A 40 -0.66 -4.39 -5.79
N LYS A 41 -1.61 -3.44 -5.82
CA LYS A 41 -1.30 -2.00 -5.84
C LYS A 41 -0.57 -1.55 -4.57
N LEU A 42 -1.04 -1.98 -3.39
CA LEU A 42 -0.41 -1.63 -2.12
C LEU A 42 1.01 -2.21 -2.00
N LYS A 43 1.21 -3.46 -2.39
CA LYS A 43 2.55 -4.09 -2.42
C LYS A 43 3.49 -3.35 -3.35
N GLY A 44 3.02 -2.97 -4.55
CA GLY A 44 3.81 -2.17 -5.49
C GLY A 44 4.20 -0.81 -4.90
N TRP A 45 3.26 -0.13 -4.25
CA TRP A 45 3.51 1.15 -3.59
C TRP A 45 4.50 1.04 -2.42
N ALA A 46 4.35 -0.02 -1.60
CA ALA A 46 5.25 -0.31 -0.50
C ALA A 46 6.69 -0.57 -0.98
N ALA A 47 6.83 -1.32 -2.08
CA ALA A 47 8.12 -1.62 -2.69
C ALA A 47 8.78 -0.37 -3.29
N PHE A 48 8.00 0.47 -3.98
CA PHE A 48 8.51 1.72 -4.55
C PHE A 48 9.04 2.68 -3.48
N TYR A 49 8.27 2.88 -2.39
CA TYR A 49 8.66 3.74 -1.28
C TYR A 49 9.40 3.02 -0.15
N GLN A 50 10.02 1.85 -0.42
CA GLN A 50 10.63 1.04 0.65
C GLN A 50 11.84 1.73 1.33
N PHE A 51 12.54 2.60 0.59
CA PHE A 51 13.77 3.29 1.01
C PHE A 51 13.56 4.70 1.58
N VAL A 52 12.34 5.24 1.51
CA VAL A 52 12.02 6.61 1.91
C VAL A 52 11.91 6.76 3.43
N ASP A 53 12.39 7.88 3.96
CA ASP A 53 12.29 8.23 5.37
C ASP A 53 10.88 8.75 5.74
N TYR A 54 10.50 8.64 7.03
CA TYR A 54 9.22 9.14 7.56
C TYR A 54 7.94 8.69 6.81
N LYS A 55 7.97 7.51 6.16
CA LYS A 55 6.81 6.96 5.41
C LYS A 55 5.64 6.48 6.28
N ALA A 56 5.87 6.25 7.58
CA ALA A 56 4.88 5.66 8.48
C ALA A 56 3.56 6.45 8.54
N LYS A 57 3.62 7.80 8.58
CA LYS A 57 2.43 8.66 8.61
C LYS A 57 1.62 8.55 7.32
N VAL A 58 2.31 8.53 6.17
CA VAL A 58 1.68 8.40 4.85
C VAL A 58 1.07 7.01 4.67
N PHE A 59 1.78 5.97 5.09
CA PHE A 59 1.27 4.59 5.08
C PHE A 59 0.04 4.43 5.98
N SER A 60 0.06 5.03 7.17
CA SER A 60 -1.10 5.02 8.08
C SER A 60 -2.32 5.70 7.47
N TYR A 61 -2.12 6.83 6.77
CA TYR A 61 -3.19 7.51 6.05
C TYR A 61 -3.78 6.63 4.95
N ILE A 62 -2.95 6.02 4.11
CA ILE A 62 -3.41 5.14 3.02
C ILE A 62 -4.14 3.91 3.59
N ASP A 63 -3.57 3.26 4.60
CA ASP A 63 -4.19 2.10 5.26
C ASP A 63 -5.59 2.45 5.81
N GLY A 64 -5.73 3.61 6.45
CA GLY A 64 -7.03 4.07 6.97
C GLY A 64 -8.07 4.28 5.86
N VAL A 65 -7.68 4.92 4.76
CA VAL A 65 -8.57 5.15 3.61
C VAL A 65 -9.01 3.82 3.00
N VAL A 66 -8.08 2.92 2.72
CA VAL A 66 -8.37 1.62 2.11
C VAL A 66 -9.23 0.76 3.02
N PHE A 67 -8.92 0.74 4.32
CA PHE A 67 -9.66 -0.03 5.31
C PHE A 67 -11.15 0.34 5.32
N TRP A 68 -11.44 1.64 5.45
CA TRP A 68 -12.84 2.10 5.50
C TRP A 68 -13.54 1.98 4.15
N LYS A 69 -12.86 2.27 3.05
CA LYS A 69 -13.46 2.13 1.72
C LYS A 69 -13.79 0.67 1.39
N LEU A 70 -12.93 -0.28 1.75
CA LEU A 70 -13.23 -1.70 1.61
C LEU A 70 -14.41 -2.10 2.50
N ALA A 71 -14.47 -1.62 3.74
CA ALA A 71 -15.57 -1.90 4.66
C ALA A 71 -16.91 -1.43 4.07
N HIS A 72 -16.97 -0.20 3.56
CA HIS A 72 -18.17 0.34 2.92
C HIS A 72 -18.54 -0.42 1.64
N TRP A 73 -17.55 -0.80 0.82
CA TRP A 73 -17.79 -1.61 -0.37
C TRP A 73 -18.40 -2.97 -0.04
N LEU A 74 -17.88 -3.65 1.00
CA LEU A 74 -18.44 -4.92 1.49
C LEU A 74 -19.86 -4.73 2.06
N GLY A 75 -20.08 -3.65 2.81
CA GLY A 75 -21.40 -3.27 3.32
C GLY A 75 -22.41 -3.09 2.20
N HIS A 76 -22.01 -2.40 1.13
CA HIS A 76 -22.87 -2.19 -0.01
C HIS A 76 -23.13 -3.49 -0.80
N LYS A 77 -22.07 -4.26 -1.11
CA LYS A 77 -22.16 -5.52 -1.88
C LYS A 77 -23.09 -6.53 -1.23
N TYR A 78 -22.99 -6.69 0.09
CA TYR A 78 -23.80 -7.65 0.84
C TYR A 78 -25.05 -7.04 1.48
N ARG A 79 -25.36 -5.77 1.17
CA ARG A 79 -26.47 -5.00 1.77
C ARG A 79 -26.54 -5.15 3.29
N SER A 80 -25.37 -5.10 3.95
CA SER A 80 -25.23 -5.41 5.36
C SER A 80 -24.60 -4.24 6.12
N ARG A 81 -24.88 -4.19 7.43
CA ARG A 81 -24.29 -3.19 8.33
C ARG A 81 -22.81 -3.52 8.56
N LEU A 82 -21.99 -2.50 8.82
CA LEU A 82 -20.55 -2.69 9.05
C LEU A 82 -20.23 -3.52 10.31
N LYS A 83 -21.00 -3.33 11.39
CA LYS A 83 -20.78 -4.04 12.67
C LYS A 83 -20.74 -5.58 12.54
N PRO A 84 -21.74 -6.25 11.94
CA PRO A 84 -21.70 -7.70 11.76
C PRO A 84 -20.56 -8.14 10.82
N LEU A 85 -20.29 -7.40 9.75
CA LEU A 85 -19.17 -7.68 8.85
C LEU A 85 -17.82 -7.67 9.57
N MET A 86 -17.59 -6.65 10.40
CA MET A 86 -16.37 -6.56 11.19
C MET A 86 -16.24 -7.72 12.18
N ARG A 87 -17.31 -8.13 12.87
CA ARG A 87 -17.25 -9.29 13.79
C ARG A 87 -16.82 -10.56 13.08
N HIS A 88 -17.26 -10.76 11.84
CA HIS A 88 -16.96 -11.98 11.09
C HIS A 88 -15.57 -11.98 10.45
N TRP A 89 -15.15 -10.84 9.89
CA TRP A 89 -13.99 -10.78 9.00
C TRP A 89 -12.85 -9.85 9.46
N PHE A 90 -13.04 -9.03 10.48
CA PHE A 90 -11.95 -8.21 11.03
C PHE A 90 -11.22 -8.97 12.15
N LYS A 91 -10.15 -9.67 11.78
CA LYS A 91 -9.43 -10.61 12.65
C LYS A 91 -7.91 -10.45 12.49
N ALA A 92 -7.16 -10.94 13.48
CA ALA A 92 -5.71 -11.08 13.33
C ALA A 92 -5.43 -12.23 12.37
N PRO A 93 -4.66 -12.01 11.29
CA PRO A 93 -4.40 -13.06 10.29
C PRO A 93 -3.49 -14.17 10.83
N ALA A 94 -2.58 -13.85 11.76
CA ALA A 94 -1.75 -14.80 12.49
C ALA A 94 -1.47 -14.27 13.91
N SER A 95 -0.98 -15.12 14.82
CA SER A 95 -0.58 -14.71 16.16
C SER A 95 0.48 -13.59 16.09
N GLY A 96 0.30 -12.54 16.90
CA GLY A 96 1.19 -11.38 16.91
C GLY A 96 1.02 -10.39 15.75
N GLN A 97 0.16 -10.66 14.75
CA GLN A 97 -0.14 -9.71 13.69
C GLN A 97 -1.31 -8.79 14.04
N SER A 98 -1.28 -7.57 13.51
CA SER A 98 -2.37 -6.61 13.69
C SER A 98 -3.67 -7.08 13.05
N LYS A 99 -4.81 -6.77 13.67
CA LYS A 99 -6.13 -7.05 13.10
C LYS A 99 -6.28 -6.35 11.75
N THR A 100 -6.77 -7.09 10.76
CA THR A 100 -7.07 -6.60 9.41
C THR A 100 -8.30 -7.33 8.85
N TRP A 101 -8.70 -7.01 7.63
CA TRP A 101 -9.74 -7.76 6.92
C TRP A 101 -9.18 -9.11 6.43
N VAL A 102 -9.77 -10.20 6.90
CA VAL A 102 -9.49 -11.57 6.48
C VAL A 102 -10.76 -12.13 5.85
N LEU A 103 -10.74 -12.28 4.53
CA LEU A 103 -11.89 -12.68 3.72
C LEU A 103 -11.67 -14.06 3.11
N TYR A 104 -12.74 -14.85 3.04
CA TYR A 104 -12.74 -16.15 2.37
C TYR A 104 -13.90 -16.23 1.39
N GLY A 105 -13.70 -16.86 0.23
CA GLY A 105 -14.76 -17.07 -0.75
C GLY A 105 -14.26 -17.56 -2.09
N LYS A 106 -15.17 -17.67 -3.05
CA LYS A 106 -14.84 -18.03 -4.42
C LYS A 106 -14.31 -16.81 -5.19
N THR A 107 -13.25 -16.99 -5.95
CA THR A 107 -12.83 -16.03 -6.99
C THR A 107 -13.83 -16.04 -8.14
N ASN A 108 -13.71 -15.10 -9.07
CA ASN A 108 -14.52 -15.07 -10.30
C ASN A 108 -14.32 -16.33 -11.16
N LEU A 109 -13.19 -17.03 -11.00
CA LEU A 109 -12.90 -18.32 -11.65
C LEU A 109 -13.51 -19.51 -10.90
N GLY A 110 -14.27 -19.28 -9.83
CA GLY A 110 -14.93 -20.32 -9.03
C GLY A 110 -14.04 -21.01 -7.99
N LEU A 111 -12.75 -20.66 -7.91
CA LEU A 111 -11.80 -21.25 -6.97
C LEU A 111 -11.99 -20.68 -5.57
N PHE A 112 -11.98 -21.53 -4.54
CA PHE A 112 -12.04 -21.08 -3.16
C PHE A 112 -10.68 -20.54 -2.71
N SER A 113 -10.64 -19.29 -2.26
CA SER A 113 -9.42 -18.62 -1.83
C SER A 113 -9.67 -17.70 -0.62
N GLY A 114 -8.61 -17.49 0.15
CA GLY A 114 -8.57 -16.55 1.26
C GLY A 114 -7.74 -15.32 0.88
N ALA A 115 -8.27 -14.13 1.12
CA ALA A 115 -7.57 -12.86 0.92
C ALA A 115 -7.49 -12.08 2.22
N ILE A 116 -6.27 -11.68 2.57
CA ILE A 116 -5.97 -10.83 3.73
C ILE A 116 -5.65 -9.43 3.20
N LEU A 117 -6.32 -8.39 3.68
CA LEU A 117 -6.00 -7.02 3.29
C LEU A 117 -4.57 -6.69 3.75
N TYR A 118 -3.72 -6.36 2.78
CA TYR A 118 -2.34 -6.00 2.99
C TYR A 118 -2.25 -4.64 3.68
N ARG A 119 -1.41 -4.55 4.70
CA ARG A 119 -1.22 -3.36 5.52
C ARG A 119 0.17 -2.77 5.25
N LEU A 120 0.23 -1.47 4.96
CA LEU A 120 1.48 -0.77 4.72
C LEU A 120 2.23 -0.47 6.02
N VAL A 121 1.49 -0.12 7.08
CA VAL A 121 2.04 0.11 8.42
C VAL A 121 2.63 -1.19 8.98
N GLY A 122 3.85 -1.11 9.52
CA GLY A 122 4.63 -2.26 9.98
C GLY A 122 5.79 -2.60 9.05
N HIS A 123 5.77 -2.14 7.80
CA HIS A 123 6.92 -2.24 6.90
C HIS A 123 7.99 -1.21 7.28
N GLY A 124 8.98 -1.64 8.04
CA GLY A 124 10.16 -0.85 8.38
C GLY A 124 10.90 -0.30 7.15
N LYS A 125 11.74 0.72 7.37
CA LYS A 125 12.65 1.19 6.32
C LYS A 125 13.61 0.05 5.97
N LYS A 126 13.69 -0.32 4.69
CA LYS A 126 14.80 -1.15 4.25
C LYS A 126 16.03 -0.26 4.10
N ARG A 127 17.17 -0.71 4.64
CA ARG A 127 18.46 -0.07 4.36
C ARG A 127 18.89 -0.46 2.95
N PHE A 128 19.38 0.51 2.19
CA PHE A 128 20.05 0.23 0.93
C PHE A 128 21.30 -0.59 1.26
N ARG A 129 21.39 -1.82 0.75
CA ARG A 129 22.55 -2.70 0.90
C ARG A 129 23.21 -2.91 -0.47
N TRP A 130 23.64 -1.82 -1.08
CA TRP A 130 24.59 -1.83 -2.18
C TRP A 130 25.73 -0.93 -1.74
N ARG A 131 26.99 -1.28 -2.10
CA ARG A 131 28.18 -0.47 -1.85
C ARG A 131 27.81 0.99 -2.07
N LEU A 132 27.91 1.84 -1.04
CA LEU A 132 27.48 3.23 -1.16
C LEU A 132 28.24 3.85 -2.33
N PRO A 133 27.58 4.33 -3.39
CA PRO A 133 28.21 5.37 -4.19
C PRO A 133 28.40 6.59 -3.27
N GLU A 134 29.52 7.29 -3.39
CA GLU A 134 29.85 8.50 -2.60
C GLU A 134 28.75 9.57 -2.65
N GLY A 135 27.86 9.53 -3.65
CA GLY A 135 26.73 10.43 -3.80
C GLY A 135 25.48 9.77 -4.43
N ASN A 136 24.40 10.54 -4.45
CA ASN A 136 23.10 10.12 -5.01
C ASN A 136 23.22 9.88 -6.54
N PRO A 137 23.00 8.65 -7.04
CA PRO A 137 23.23 8.28 -8.45
C PRO A 137 22.25 8.93 -9.44
N TYR A 138 21.25 9.66 -8.96
CA TYR A 138 20.30 10.39 -9.80
C TYR A 138 20.57 11.90 -9.88
N LEU A 139 21.64 12.38 -9.24
CA LEU A 139 22.12 13.75 -9.43
C LEU A 139 23.05 13.75 -10.64
N ARG A 140 22.80 14.62 -11.64
CA ARG A 140 23.80 14.93 -12.65
C ARG A 140 24.94 15.70 -11.97
N THR A 141 26.14 15.14 -11.98
CA THR A 141 27.36 15.90 -11.68
C THR A 141 27.65 16.80 -12.86
N ASP A 142 27.03 17.97 -12.88
CA ASP A 142 27.41 19.05 -13.79
C ASP A 142 28.66 19.71 -13.21
N GLY A 143 29.83 19.34 -13.73
CA GLY A 143 31.12 19.81 -13.25
C GLY A 143 32.20 19.69 -14.33
N HIS A 144 32.02 20.42 -15.42
CA HIS A 144 33.15 20.84 -16.25
C HIS A 144 34.09 21.70 -15.38
N ASN A 145 35.38 21.34 -15.33
CA ASN A 145 36.41 22.34 -15.55
C ASN A 145 37.62 21.65 -16.19
N GLY A 146 37.87 21.98 -17.45
CA GLY A 146 39.03 21.51 -18.18
C GLY A 146 40.30 22.13 -17.61
N ASN A 147 41.36 21.33 -17.53
CA ASN A 147 42.73 21.82 -17.58
C ASN A 147 43.50 20.93 -18.57
N PRO A 148 44.22 21.51 -19.55
CA PRO A 148 45.04 20.74 -20.46
C PRO A 148 46.34 20.31 -19.78
N PRO A 149 46.99 19.22 -20.23
CA PRO A 149 48.29 18.81 -19.73
C PRO A 149 49.39 19.71 -20.32
N PHE A 150 50.24 20.26 -19.46
CA PHE A 150 51.62 20.59 -19.78
C PHE A 150 52.52 19.58 -19.07
#